data_AF-A0A3S3G4H4-F1
#
_entry.id   AF-A0A3S3G4H4-F1
#
_cell.length_a   1.000
_cell.length_b   1.000
_cell.length_c   1.000
_cell.angle_alpha   90.00
_cell.angle_beta   90.00
_cell.angle_gamma   90.00
#
_symmetry.space_group_name_H-M   'P 1'
#
loop_
_entity.id
_entity.type
_entity.pdbx_description
1 polymer ?
#
loop_
_entity_poly.entity_id
_entity_poly.type
_entity_poly.pdbx_seq_one_letter_code
_entity_poly.pdbx_strand_id
1 'polypeptide(L)'
;MGATMQGLKRSCWKEDYDLDEFAGRHGLTIRQAEIVIQSNGPSKHKCDLAAAAFKVALEQCRHLREKRREAPGHVREPSGDLN
;
A
#
# COMPACT_ATOMS: atom_id res chain seq x y z
N MET A 1 15.17 -18.17 -7.24
CA MET A 1 15.69 -16.82 -7.51
C MET A 1 14.84 -15.84 -6.72
N GLY A 2 15.28 -15.45 -5.52
CA GLY A 2 14.51 -14.56 -4.63
C GLY A 2 14.63 -13.11 -5.12
N ALA A 3 13.49 -12.46 -5.37
CA ALA A 3 13.45 -11.05 -5.68
C ALA A 3 13.94 -10.27 -4.45
N THR A 4 15.14 -9.73 -4.53
CA THR A 4 15.64 -8.77 -3.55
C THR A 4 14.77 -7.52 -3.70
N MET A 5 13.92 -7.29 -2.71
CA MET A 5 13.22 -6.02 -2.50
C MET A 5 14.30 -4.95 -2.27
N GLN A 6 14.81 -4.39 -3.37
CA GLN A 6 15.81 -3.33 -3.35
C GLN A 6 15.28 -2.22 -2.45
N GLY A 7 16.04 -1.96 -1.38
CA GLY A 7 15.72 -0.95 -0.39
C GLY A 7 15.31 0.33 -1.10
N LEU A 8 14.10 0.80 -0.79
CA LEU A 8 13.53 2.04 -1.26
C LEU A 8 14.58 3.13 -1.07
N LYS A 9 15.29 3.49 -2.15
CA LYS A 9 16.22 4.63 -2.15
C LYS A 9 15.40 5.78 -1.60
N ARG A 10 15.73 6.25 -0.39
CA ARG A 10 15.19 7.46 0.22
C ARG A 10 15.64 8.61 -0.66
N SER A 11 14.97 8.77 -1.77
CA SER A 11 15.19 9.85 -2.69
C SER A 11 14.63 11.09 -1.99
N CYS A 12 15.46 12.14 -1.95
CA CYS A 12 15.33 13.33 -1.11
C CYS A 12 14.17 14.24 -1.55
N TRP A 13 13.02 13.67 -1.94
CA TRP A 13 11.84 14.42 -2.36
C TRP A 13 11.05 14.98 -1.16
N LYS A 14 11.56 14.79 0.07
CA LYS A 14 10.96 15.36 1.29
C LYS A 14 11.06 16.88 1.34
N GLU A 15 12.02 17.46 0.64
CA GLU A 15 12.22 18.91 0.60
C GLU A 15 11.26 19.60 -0.39
N ASP A 16 10.82 18.89 -1.43
CA ASP A 16 9.90 19.42 -2.46
C ASP A 16 8.40 19.21 -2.14
N TYR A 17 8.10 18.37 -1.15
CA TYR A 17 6.74 18.03 -0.75
C TYR A 17 6.48 18.38 0.71
N ASP A 18 5.51 19.25 0.93
CA ASP A 18 4.82 19.34 2.20
C ASP A 18 3.95 18.08 2.38
N LEU A 19 4.43 17.16 3.22
CA LEU A 19 3.76 15.91 3.52
C LEU A 19 2.44 16.12 4.25
N ASP A 20 2.34 17.14 5.09
CA ASP A 20 1.14 17.46 5.86
C ASP A 20 0.06 18.01 4.92
N GLU A 21 0.44 18.91 4.01
CA GLU A 21 -0.48 19.44 3.01
C GLU A 21 -0.99 18.33 2.06
N PHE A 22 -0.09 17.48 1.58
CA PHE A 22 -0.45 16.37 0.69
C PHE A 22 -1.33 15.33 1.39
N ALA A 23 -0.99 14.98 2.62
CA ALA A 23 -1.78 14.08 3.46
C ALA A 23 -3.18 14.64 3.69
N GLY A 24 -3.30 15.92 4.08
CA GLY A 24 -4.58 16.58 4.30
C GLY A 24 -5.45 16.63 3.06
N ARG A 25 -4.88 17.01 1.91
CA ARG A 25 -5.60 17.11 0.64
C ARG A 25 -6.19 15.77 0.19
N HIS A 26 -5.45 14.69 0.38
CA HIS A 26 -5.86 13.36 -0.05
C HIS A 26 -6.58 12.56 1.06
N GLY A 27 -6.63 13.05 2.29
CA GLY A 27 -7.16 12.31 3.44
C GLY A 27 -6.32 11.06 3.74
N LEU A 28 -5.00 11.17 3.56
CA LEU A 28 -4.03 10.14 3.88
C LEU A 28 -3.36 10.47 5.21
N THR A 29 -2.77 9.46 5.85
CA THR A 29 -1.80 9.70 6.94
C THR A 29 -0.46 10.16 6.36
N ILE A 30 0.33 10.88 7.15
CA ILE A 30 1.68 11.34 6.77
C ILE A 30 2.54 10.18 6.23
N ARG A 31 2.46 9.00 6.88
CA ARG A 31 3.21 7.81 6.45
C ARG A 31 2.74 7.27 5.09
N GLN A 32 1.44 7.34 4.80
CA GLN A 32 0.90 6.94 3.50
C GLN A 32 1.28 7.93 2.40
N ALA A 33 1.25 9.23 2.71
CA ALA A 33 1.77 10.26 1.82
C ALA A 33 3.24 10.02 1.46
N GLU A 34 4.08 9.73 2.46
CA GLU A 34 5.50 9.40 2.26
C GLU A 34 5.68 8.21 1.31
N ILE A 35 4.90 7.13 1.48
CA ILE A 35 4.95 5.97 0.59
C ILE A 35 4.58 6.34 -0.84
N VAL A 36 3.48 7.07 -1.04
CA VAL A 36 3.02 7.47 -2.37
C VAL A 36 4.10 8.30 -3.09
N ILE A 37 4.70 9.27 -2.40
CA ILE A 37 5.73 10.14 -2.98
C ILE A 37 7.01 9.34 -3.27
N GLN A 38 7.47 8.49 -2.34
CA GLN A 38 8.67 7.68 -2.55
C GLN A 38 8.51 6.67 -3.69
N SER A 39 7.30 6.14 -3.91
CA SER A 39 7.02 5.19 -4.99
C SER A 39 6.88 5.83 -6.37
N ASN A 40 6.47 7.10 -6.45
CA ASN A 40 6.17 7.76 -7.73
C ASN A 40 7.21 8.83 -8.14
N GLY A 41 8.08 9.23 -7.21
CA GLY A 41 9.07 10.29 -7.42
C GLY A 41 8.46 11.70 -7.31
N PRO A 42 9.17 12.75 -7.73
CA PRO A 42 8.82 14.14 -7.42
C PRO A 42 7.64 14.69 -8.22
N SER A 43 7.07 13.93 -9.16
CA SER A 43 6.00 14.43 -10.04
C SER A 43 4.67 14.55 -9.29
N LYS A 44 4.20 15.80 -9.08
CA LYS A 44 2.94 16.09 -8.35
C LYS A 44 1.74 15.40 -9.00
N HIS A 45 1.64 15.49 -10.32
CA HIS A 45 0.57 14.84 -11.08
C HIS A 45 0.53 13.32 -10.89
N LYS A 46 1.71 12.65 -10.91
CA LYS A 46 1.77 11.20 -10.67
C LYS A 46 1.40 10.84 -9.24
N CYS A 47 1.87 11.63 -8.27
CA CYS A 47 1.54 11.43 -6.85
C CYS A 47 0.04 11.61 -6.58
N ASP A 48 -0.61 12.59 -7.21
CA ASP A 48 -2.05 12.83 -7.04
C ASP A 48 -2.88 11.66 -7.60
N LEU A 49 -2.54 11.16 -8.79
CA LEU A 49 -3.20 10.00 -9.37
C LEU A 49 -2.97 8.74 -8.52
N ALA A 50 -1.74 8.55 -8.04
CA ALA A 50 -1.39 7.44 -7.18
C ALA A 50 -2.08 7.52 -5.82
N ALA A 51 -2.25 8.70 -5.23
CA ALA A 51 -2.98 8.88 -3.98
C ALA A 51 -4.45 8.47 -4.11
N ALA A 52 -5.11 8.84 -5.21
CA ALA A 52 -6.47 8.41 -5.49
C ALA A 52 -6.58 6.88 -5.58
N ALA A 53 -5.69 6.24 -6.34
CA ALA A 53 -5.65 4.78 -6.45
C ALA A 53 -5.32 4.10 -5.12
N PHE A 54 -4.41 4.68 -4.34
CA PHE A 54 -3.97 4.15 -3.06
C PHE A 54 -5.12 4.11 -2.05
N LYS A 55 -5.98 5.15 -2.00
CA LYS A 55 -7.18 5.15 -1.14
C LYS A 55 -8.14 4.01 -1.48
N VAL A 56 -8.42 3.80 -2.76
CA VAL A 56 -9.29 2.71 -3.21
C VAL A 56 -8.71 1.36 -2.78
N ALA A 57 -7.40 1.18 -2.93
CA ALA A 57 -6.72 -0.04 -2.50
C ALA A 57 -6.78 -0.23 -0.97
N LEU A 58 -6.64 0.84 -0.17
CA LEU A 58 -6.79 0.76 1.29
C LEU A 58 -8.17 0.28 1.71
N GLU A 59 -9.22 0.84 1.10
CA GLU A 59 -10.59 0.41 1.38
C GLU A 59 -10.78 -1.05 1.00
N GLN A 60 -10.35 -1.47 -0.19
CA GLN A 60 -10.42 -2.88 -0.58
C GLN A 60 -9.66 -3.78 0.40
N CYS A 61 -8.46 -3.39 0.83
CA CYS A 61 -7.69 -4.13 1.81
C CYS A 61 -8.40 -4.23 3.16
N ARG A 62 -9.12 -3.18 3.58
CA ARG A 62 -9.93 -3.20 4.81
C ARG A 62 -11.03 -4.25 4.73
N HIS A 63 -11.82 -4.24 3.65
CA HIS A 63 -12.90 -5.21 3.44
C HIS A 63 -12.37 -6.64 3.33
N LEU A 64 -11.24 -6.85 2.64
CA LEU A 64 -10.61 -8.17 2.55
C LEU A 64 -10.10 -8.66 3.91
N ARG A 65 -9.56 -7.77 4.75
CA ARG A 65 -9.12 -8.12 6.11
C ARG A 65 -10.29 -8.51 7.00
N GLU A 66 -11.41 -7.81 6.88
CA GLU A 66 -12.65 -8.14 7.60
C GLU A 66 -13.18 -9.51 7.16
N LYS A 67 -13.35 -9.74 5.86
CA LYS A 67 -13.74 -11.05 5.31
C LYS A 67 -12.79 -12.18 5.74
N ARG A 68 -11.48 -11.93 5.79
CA ARG A 68 -10.51 -12.92 6.28
C ARG A 68 -10.55 -13.15 7.79
N ARG A 69 -11.06 -12.21 8.58
CA ARG A 69 -11.30 -12.40 10.01
C ARG A 69 -12.58 -13.20 10.25
N GLU A 70 -13.58 -13.03 9.40
CA GLU A 70 -14.85 -13.76 9.47
C GLU A 70 -14.75 -15.17 8.87
N ALA A 71 -13.85 -15.39 7.92
CA ALA A 71 -13.59 -16.71 7.37
C ALA A 71 -12.98 -17.63 8.47
N PRO A 72 -13.66 -18.73 8.85
CA PRO A 72 -13.03 -19.76 9.67
C PRO A 72 -11.84 -20.29 8.89
N GLY A 73 -10.71 -20.49 9.56
CA GLY A 73 -9.46 -20.90 8.92
C GLY A 73 -9.69 -22.03 7.92
N HIS A 74 -9.31 -21.81 6.66
CA HIS A 74 -9.19 -22.90 5.70
C HIS A 74 -8.07 -23.80 6.22
N VAL A 75 -8.45 -24.80 7.01
CA VAL A 75 -7.62 -25.97 7.26
C VAL A 75 -7.36 -26.55 5.88
N ARG A 76 -6.09 -26.56 5.48
CA ARG A 76 -5.66 -27.23 4.26
C ARG A 76 -6.01 -28.71 4.46
N GLU A 77 -7.08 -29.17 3.83
CA GLU A 77 -7.48 -30.58 3.79
C GLU A 77 -6.24 -31.40 3.43
N PRO A 78 -5.76 -32.31 4.31
CA PRO A 78 -4.66 -33.20 3.95
C PRO A 78 -5.15 -34.04 2.77
N SER A 79 -4.50 -33.87 1.62
CA SER A 79 -4.73 -34.65 0.41
C SER A 79 -4.87 -36.12 0.81
N GLY A 80 -6.05 -36.67 0.57
CA GLY A 80 -6.40 -38.01 0.98
C GLY A 80 -5.40 -39.03 0.44
N ASP A 81 -4.75 -39.72 1.37
CA ASP A 81 -4.35 -41.10 1.13
C ASP A 81 -5.64 -41.93 1.07
N LEU A 82 -5.99 -42.49 -0.10
CA LEU A 82 -6.69 -43.77 -0.12
C LEU A 82 -6.51 -44.53 -1.45
N ASN A 83 -5.66 -45.56 -1.31
CA ASN A 83 -5.60 -46.87 -1.98
C ASN A 83 -5.34 -46.95 -3.49
#